data_AF-A0A2H9RRA5-F1
#
_entry.id   AF-A0A2H9RRA5-F1
#
_cell.length_a   1.000
_cell.length_b   1.000
_cell.length_c   1.000
_cell.angle_alpha   90.00
_cell.angle_beta   90.00
_cell.angle_gamma   90.00
#
_symmetry.space_group_name_H-M   'P 1'
#
loop_
_entity.id
_entity.type
_entity.pdbx_description
1 polymer ?
#
loop_
_entity_poly.entity_id
_entity_poly.type
_entity_poly.pdbx_seq_one_letter_code
_entity_poly.pdbx_strand_id
1 'polypeptide(L)' 'MVSYTVQVNTIHKKFTKALKTAKTKQALNKAYSVHKKDHERLIKKHLAEEMRDIKKAKAKLD' A
#
# COMPACT_ATOMS: atom_id res chain seq x y z
N MET A 1 -12.91 6.93 -5.84
CA MET A 1 -11.91 6.12 -5.10
C MET A 1 -10.52 6.57 -5.53
N VAL A 2 -9.56 6.69 -4.62
CA VAL A 2 -8.15 6.88 -5.01
C VAL A 2 -7.66 5.55 -5.58
N SER A 3 -7.14 5.54 -6.82
CA SER A 3 -6.67 4.31 -7.45
C SER A 3 -5.54 3.66 -6.63
N TYR A 4 -5.43 2.34 -6.70
CA TYR A 4 -4.32 1.59 -6.08
C TYR A 4 -2.96 2.18 -6.47
N THR A 5 -2.78 2.53 -7.74
CA THR A 5 -1.56 3.13 -8.29
C THR A 5 -1.22 4.48 -7.65
N VAL A 6 -2.20 5.35 -7.40
CA VAL A 6 -1.97 6.64 -6.73
C VAL A 6 -1.57 6.44 -5.26
N GLN A 7 -2.16 5.45 -4.58
CA GLN A 7 -1.81 5.12 -3.20
C GLN A 7 -0.39 4.53 -3.11
N VAL A 8 -0.03 3.61 -4.00
CA VAL A 8 1.33 3.06 -4.14
C VAL A 8 2.36 4.17 -4.37
N ASN A 9 2.10 5.07 -5.33
CA ASN A 9 2.99 6.20 -5.60
C ASN A 9 3.18 7.11 -4.38
N THR A 10 2.13 7.31 -3.58
CA THR A 10 2.22 8.09 -2.35
C THR A 10 3.12 7.42 -1.32
N ILE A 11 3.02 6.10 -1.16
CA ILE A 11 3.87 5.32 -0.24
C ILE A 11 5.35 5.39 -0.67
N HIS A 12 5.63 5.26 -1.97
CA HIS A 12 7.00 5.41 -2.49
C HIS A 12 7.55 6.83 -2.28
N LYS A 13 6.76 7.88 -2.57
CA LYS A 13 7.19 9.27 -2.32
C LYS A 13 7.56 9.51 -0.86
N LYS A 14 6.76 8.99 0.08
CA LYS A 14 7.06 9.07 1.53
C LYS A 14 8.36 8.35 1.88
N PHE A 15 8.56 7.15 1.35
CA PHE A 15 9.77 6.38 1.59
C PHE A 15 11.02 7.06 1.02
N THR A 16 10.99 7.52 -0.23
CA THR A 16 12.10 8.27 -0.84
C THR A 16 12.44 9.53 -0.04
N LYS A 17 11.43 10.26 0.45
CA LYS A 17 11.66 11.42 1.33
C LYS A 17 12.35 10.99 2.63
N ALA A 18 11.85 9.92 3.27
CA ALA A 18 12.43 9.40 4.51
C ALA A 18 13.90 8.95 4.32
N LEU A 19 14.22 8.30 3.20
CA LEU A 19 15.59 7.92 2.84
C LEU A 19 16.52 9.14 2.72
N LYS A 20 16.07 10.20 2.04
CA LYS A 20 16.86 11.44 1.85
C LYS A 20 17.14 12.18 3.16
N THR A 21 16.25 12.07 4.14
CA THR A 21 16.37 12.78 5.42
C THR A 21 17.04 11.96 6.53
N ALA A 22 17.18 10.65 6.35
CA ALA A 22 17.71 9.76 7.38
C ALA A 22 19.22 9.99 7.57
N LYS A 23 19.64 10.25 8.81
CA LYS A 23 21.05 10.44 9.17
C LYS A 23 21.71 9.22 9.82
N THR A 24 20.94 8.17 10.10
CA THR A 24 21.42 6.98 10.82
C THR A 24 20.91 5.69 10.18
N LYS A 25 21.65 4.58 10.37
CA LYS A 25 21.25 3.24 9.94
C LYS A 25 19.91 2.82 10.54
N GLN A 26 19.67 3.16 11.81
CA GLN A 26 18.39 2.89 12.48
C GLN A 26 17.22 3.62 11.82
N ALA A 27 17.41 4.88 11.42
CA ALA A 27 16.39 5.64 10.71
C ALA A 27 16.08 5.05 9.33
N LEU A 28 17.09 4.54 8.61
CA LEU A 28 16.90 3.84 7.33
C LEU A 28 16.09 2.54 7.52
N ASN A 29 16.44 1.72 8.52
CA ASN A 29 15.71 0.48 8.83
C ASN A 29 14.26 0.78 9.22
N LYS A 30 14.02 1.84 9.99
CA LYS A 30 12.68 2.29 10.35
C LYS A 30 11.88 2.74 9.12
N ALA A 31 12.50 3.51 8.22
CA ALA A 31 11.85 3.97 6.98
C ALA A 31 11.39 2.78 6.12
N TYR A 32 12.24 1.75 5.98
CA TYR A 32 11.89 0.53 5.26
C TYR A 32 10.76 -0.25 5.94
N SER A 33 10.84 -0.44 7.26
CA SER A 33 9.80 -1.15 8.02
C SER A 33 8.42 -0.50 7.88
N VAL A 34 8.36 0.83 7.97
CA VAL A 34 7.12 1.60 7.76
C VAL A 34 6.63 1.47 6.31
N HIS A 35 7.53 1.59 5.33
CA HIS A 35 7.20 1.44 3.92
C HIS A 35 6.59 0.06 3.62
N LYS A 36 7.21 -1.03 4.09
CA LYS A 36 6.71 -2.40 3.95
C LYS A 36 5.32 -2.56 4.55
N LYS A 37 5.12 -2.08 5.78
CA LYS A 37 3.83 -2.16 6.48
C LYS A 37 2.72 -1.42 5.74
N ASP A 38 3.00 -0.22 5.22
CA ASP A 38 2.03 0.56 4.45
C ASP A 38 1.66 -0.15 3.14
N HIS A 39 2.64 -0.74 2.45
CA HIS A 39 2.40 -1.56 1.25
C HIS A 39 1.54 -2.80 1.54
N GLU A 40 1.90 -3.57 2.57
CA GLU A 40 1.16 -4.78 2.98
C GLU A 40 -0.30 -4.47 3.34
N ARG A 41 -0.52 -3.34 4.03
CA ARG A 41 -1.87 -2.88 4.36
C ARG A 41 -2.66 -2.50 3.11
N LEU A 42 -2.03 -1.80 2.17
CA LEU A 42 -2.67 -1.36 0.94
C LEU A 42 -3.08 -2.55 0.06
N ILE A 43 -2.17 -3.51 -0.16
CA ILE A 43 -2.46 -4.69 -0.99
C ILE A 43 -3.58 -5.53 -0.37
N LYS A 44 -3.56 -5.72 0.96
CA LYS A 44 -4.62 -6.46 1.66
C LYS A 44 -6.00 -5.81 1.46
N LYS A 45 -6.05 -4.47 1.52
CA LYS A 45 -7.30 -3.74 1.28
C LYS A 45 -7.77 -3.88 -0.16
N HIS A 46 -6.85 -3.74 -1.12
CA HIS A 46 -7.16 -3.84 -2.55
C HIS A 46 -7.72 -5.23 -2.91
N LEU A 47 -7.06 -6.31 -2.49
CA LEU A 47 -7.54 -7.68 -2.73
C LEU A 47 -8.90 -7.95 -2.07
N ALA A 48 -9.17 -7.36 -0.90
CA ALA A 48 -10.48 -7.48 -0.25
C ALA A 48 -11.59 -6.71 -0.98
N GLU A 49 -11.26 -5.63 -1.70
CA GLU A 49 -12.19 -4.94 -2.59
C GLU A 49 -12.48 -5.78 -3.83
N GLU A 50 -11.46 -6.30 -4.51
CA GLU A 50 -11.62 -7.18 -5.67
C GLU A 50 -12.44 -8.44 -5.35
N MET A 51 -12.20 -9.05 -4.18
CA MET A 51 -12.97 -10.21 -3.74
C MET A 51 -14.45 -9.88 -3.50
N ARG A 52 -14.77 -8.66 -3.05
CA ARG A 52 -16.17 -8.22 -2.91
C ARG A 52 -16.81 -8.02 -4.27
N ASP A 53 -16.08 -7.50 -5.24
CA ASP A 53 -16.57 -7.32 -6.61
C ASP A 53 -16.85 -8.66 -7.28
N ILE A 54 -15.96 -9.66 -7.09
CA ILE A 54 -16.21 -11.04 -7.53
C ILE A 54 -17.48 -11.60 -6.90
N LYS A 55 -17.68 -11.45 -5.58
CA LYS A 55 -18.88 -11.95 -4.90
C LYS A 55 -20.16 -11.31 -5.46
N LYS A 56 -20.14 -9.99 -5.72
CA LYS A 56 -21.26 -9.28 -6.35
C LYS A 56 -21.52 -9.76 -7.78
N ALA A 57 -20.46 -10.01 -8.56
CA ALA A 57 -20.60 -10.52 -9.91
C ALA A 57 -21.22 -11.92 -9.92
N LYS A 58 -20.77 -12.82 -9.03
CA LYS A 58 -21.34 -14.15 -8.86
C LYS A 58 -22.83 -14.11 -8.50
N ALA A 59 -23.21 -13.26 -7.55
CA ALA A 59 -24.61 -13.12 -7.11
C ALA A 59 -25.56 -12.55 -8.19
N LYS A 60 -25.06 -12.07 -9.33
CA LYS A 60 -25.88 -11.63 -10.47
C LYS A 60 -26.02 -12.71 -11.55
N LEU A 61 -25.29 -13.82 -11.42
CA LEU A 61 -25.33 -14.95 -12.35
C LEU A 61 -26.28 -16.06 -11.86
N ASP A 62 -26.69 -16.01 -10.59
CA ASP A 62 -27.79 -16.79 -10.00
C ASP A 62 -29.11 -16.01 -10.16
#